data_AF-A0A8I2YKH8-F1
#
_entry.id   AF-A0A8I2YKH8-F1
#
_cell.length_a   1.000
_cell.length_b   1.000
_cell.length_c   1.000
_cell.angle_alpha   90.00
_cell.angle_beta   90.00
_cell.angle_gamma   90.00
#
_symmetry.space_group_name_H-M   'P 1'
#
loop_
_entity.id
_entity.type
_entity.pdbx_description
1 polymer ?
#
loop_
_entity_poly.entity_id
_entity_poly.type
_entity_poly.pdbx_seq_one_letter_code
_entity_poly.pdbx_strand_id
1 'polypeptide(L)'
;MSIDNVEVVPPIPPPNELETAIEVFTYVWCRPLSDLQPKLWSFKEFIEESAWKWIGAASRDREDYTEVDRRRDMEGTITVRADSKIN
;
A
#
# COMPACT_ATOMS: atom_id res chain seq x y z
N MET A 1 -32.90 1.54 3.38
CA MET A 1 -31.93 2.41 4.08
C MET A 1 -30.70 1.56 4.32
N SER A 2 -29.64 1.77 3.55
CA SER A 2 -28.36 1.08 3.74
C SER A 2 -27.63 1.76 4.88
N ILE A 3 -27.25 0.98 5.89
CA ILE A 3 -26.31 1.41 6.92
C ILE A 3 -24.91 1.38 6.31
N ASP A 4 -24.24 2.52 6.37
CA ASP A 4 -22.84 2.65 5.98
C ASP A 4 -22.00 1.69 6.82
N ASN A 5 -21.32 0.74 6.17
CA ASN A 5 -20.28 -0.05 6.81
C ASN A 5 -19.12 0.90 7.14
N VAL A 6 -19.16 1.52 8.32
CA VAL A 6 -18.01 2.23 8.89
C VAL A 6 -16.98 1.16 9.23
N GLU A 7 -15.92 1.07 8.43
CA GLU A 7 -14.77 0.21 8.68
C GLU A 7 -14.12 0.64 10.01
N VAL A 8 -14.45 -0.06 11.10
CA VAL A 8 -13.88 0.18 12.43
C VAL A 8 -12.47 -0.39 12.43
N VAL A 9 -11.48 0.48 12.25
CA VAL A 9 -10.08 0.10 12.50
C VAL A 9 -9.96 -0.28 13.98
N PRO A 10 -9.49 -1.50 14.30
CA PRO A 10 -9.36 -1.91 15.69
C PRO A 10 -8.41 -0.93 16.42
N PRO A 11 -8.75 -0.52 17.66
CA PRO A 11 -7.92 0.39 18.41
C PRO A 11 -6.55 -0.24 18.67
N ILE A 12 -5.49 0.55 18.52
CA ILE A 12 -4.13 0.12 18.83
C ILE A 12 -4.08 -0.21 20.33
N PRO A 13 -3.57 -1.39 20.75
CA PRO A 13 -3.44 -1.74 22.16
C PRO A 13 -2.61 -0.70 22.91
N PRO A 14 -2.92 -0.43 24.19
CA PRO A 14 -2.12 0.46 25.00
C PRO A 14 -0.68 -0.07 25.14
N PRO A 15 0.33 0.79 25.40
CA PRO A 15 1.74 0.38 25.39
C PRO A 15 2.11 -0.76 26.34
N ASN A 16 1.34 -0.96 27.41
CA ASN A 16 1.51 -2.05 28.39
C ASN A 16 0.98 -3.41 27.91
N GLU A 17 0.19 -3.44 26.83
CA GLU A 17 -0.37 -4.63 26.20
C GLU A 17 0.35 -4.99 24.89
N LEU A 18 1.36 -4.20 24.51
CA LEU A 18 2.21 -4.50 23.36
C LEU A 18 3.15 -5.67 23.68
N GLU A 19 3.46 -6.46 22.65
CA GLU A 19 4.45 -7.51 22.74
C GLU A 19 5.82 -6.96 23.17
N THR A 20 6.63 -7.82 23.81
CA THR A 20 7.96 -7.42 24.26
C THR A 20 8.83 -7.04 23.05
N ALA A 21 9.52 -5.90 23.15
CA ALA A 21 10.41 -5.45 22.09
C ALA A 21 11.53 -6.47 21.84
N ILE A 22 11.82 -6.72 20.57
CA ILE A 22 12.84 -7.67 20.13
C ILE A 22 14.02 -6.89 19.54
N GLU A 23 15.25 -7.30 19.88
CA GLU A 23 16.45 -6.74 19.28
C GLU A 23 16.63 -7.24 17.84
N VAL A 24 16.86 -6.32 16.90
CA VAL A 24 16.98 -6.63 15.47
C VAL A 24 18.10 -5.81 14.83
N PHE A 25 18.68 -6.37 13.76
CA PHE A 25 19.59 -5.64 12.87
C PHE A 25 18.81 -5.09 11.68
N THR A 26 19.05 -3.83 11.31
CA THR A 26 18.41 -3.18 10.18
C THR A 26 19.42 -2.40 9.34
N TYR A 27 19.02 -2.08 8.11
CA TYR A 27 19.80 -1.23 7.22
C TYR A 27 19.40 0.23 7.43
N VAL A 28 20.40 1.10 7.53
CA VAL A 28 20.21 2.55 7.58
C VAL A 28 20.68 3.16 6.27
N TRP A 29 19.92 4.15 5.77
CA TRP A 29 20.33 4.91 4.60
C TRP A 29 21.54 5.78 4.92
N CYS A 30 22.67 5.53 4.25
CA CYS A 30 23.95 6.21 4.51
C CYS A 30 24.35 7.23 3.43
N ARG A 31 23.49 7.49 2.45
CA ARG A 31 23.74 8.46 1.37
C ARG A 31 23.16 9.84 1.71
N PRO A 32 23.50 10.91 0.95
CA PRO A 32 22.98 12.24 1.21
C PRO A 32 21.46 12.28 1.31
N LEU A 33 20.94 13.12 2.22
CA LEU A 33 19.50 13.31 2.39
C LEU A 33 18.84 13.96 1.16
N SER A 34 19.62 14.62 0.30
CA SER A 34 19.15 15.16 -0.99
C SER A 34 18.59 14.08 -1.92
N ASP A 35 19.00 12.83 -1.73
CA ASP A 35 18.55 11.69 -2.53
C ASP A 35 17.24 11.10 -1.97
N LEU A 36 16.79 11.56 -0.80
CA LEU A 36 15.54 11.18 -0.18
C LEU A 36 14.45 12.23 -0.46
N GLN A 37 13.22 11.76 -0.62
CA GLN A 37 12.08 12.67 -0.61
C GLN A 37 11.71 13.00 0.84
N PRO A 38 11.52 14.27 1.21
CA PRO A 38 11.10 14.68 2.56
C PRO A 38 9.59 14.46 2.75
N LYS A 39 9.09 13.27 2.39
CA LYS A 39 7.70 12.86 2.52
C LYS A 39 7.67 11.57 3.36
N LEU A 40 6.88 11.57 4.43
CA LEU A 40 6.61 10.34 5.17
C LEU A 40 5.79 9.39 4.29
N TRP A 41 6.13 8.10 4.35
CA TRP A 41 5.41 7.10 3.59
C TRP A 41 4.07 6.78 4.24
N SER A 42 3.00 6.77 3.44
CA SER A 42 1.68 6.33 3.90
C SER A 42 1.55 4.83 3.67
N PHE A 43 1.31 4.08 4.75
CA PHE A 43 1.04 2.65 4.64
C PHE A 43 -0.18 2.37 3.73
N LYS A 44 -1.21 3.22 3.80
CA LYS A 44 -2.39 3.11 2.93
C LYS A 44 -2.02 3.28 1.45
N GLU A 45 -1.28 4.33 1.11
CA GLU A 45 -0.81 4.57 -0.27
C GLU A 45 0.04 3.39 -0.76
N PHE A 46 0.90 2.83 0.09
CA PHE A 46 1.71 1.66 -0.25
C PHE A 46 0.85 0.43 -0.62
N ILE A 47 -0.18 0.13 0.17
CA ILE A 47 -1.05 -1.01 -0.10
C ILE A 47 -1.80 -0.81 -1.44
N GLU A 48 -2.34 0.38 -1.67
CA GLU A 48 -3.14 0.69 -2.86
C GLU A 48 -2.32 0.71 -4.16
N GLU A 49 -1.08 1.22 -4.10
CA GLU A 49 -0.28 1.48 -5.29
C GLU A 49 0.81 0.44 -5.54
N SER A 50 1.28 -0.25 -4.50
CA SER A 50 2.51 -1.06 -4.58
C SER A 50 2.37 -2.49 -4.07
N ALA A 51 1.39 -2.83 -3.22
CA ALA A 51 1.28 -4.20 -2.68
C ALA A 51 1.12 -5.26 -3.77
N TRP A 52 0.44 -4.94 -4.88
CA TRP A 52 0.24 -5.83 -6.03
C TRP A 52 1.56 -6.37 -6.63
N LYS A 53 2.66 -5.61 -6.50
CA LYS A 53 3.99 -6.01 -6.99
C LYS A 53 4.56 -7.19 -6.21
N TRP A 54 4.12 -7.38 -4.97
CA TRP A 54 4.63 -8.40 -4.06
C TRP A 54 3.85 -9.72 -4.13
N ILE A 55 2.76 -9.77 -4.90
CA ILE A 55 1.80 -10.89 -4.87
C ILE A 55 2.22 -12.15 -5.65
N GLY A 56 3.40 -12.30 -6.27
CA GLY A 56 3.80 -13.56 -6.94
C GLY A 56 2.87 -14.16 -8.03
N ALA A 57 3.37 -15.05 -8.88
CA ALA A 57 2.55 -15.69 -9.94
C ALA A 57 1.60 -16.78 -9.41
N ALA A 58 1.88 -17.32 -8.22
CA ALA A 58 1.10 -18.39 -7.59
C ALA A 58 -0.29 -17.92 -7.08
N SER A 59 -0.55 -16.62 -7.11
CA SER A 59 -1.81 -16.02 -6.66
C SER A 59 -2.81 -15.76 -7.79
N ARG A 60 -2.46 -16.12 -9.04
CA ARG A 60 -3.28 -15.87 -10.25
C ARG A 60 -4.67 -16.51 -10.23
N ASP A 61 -4.79 -17.62 -9.51
CA ASP A 61 -6.05 -18.39 -9.46
C ASP A 61 -6.93 -18.00 -8.27
N ARG A 62 -6.53 -16.98 -7.49
CA ARG A 62 -7.35 -16.44 -6.40
C ARG A 62 -8.13 -15.24 -6.90
N GLU A 63 -9.46 -15.38 -6.87
CA GLU A 63 -10.44 -14.38 -7.33
C GLU A 63 -10.25 -13.02 -6.64
N ASP A 64 -9.78 -13.03 -5.38
CA ASP A 64 -9.45 -11.85 -4.57
C ASP A 64 -8.36 -10.94 -5.19
N TYR A 65 -7.60 -11.45 -6.16
CA TYR A 65 -6.50 -10.73 -6.81
C TYR A 65 -6.77 -10.34 -8.27
N THR A 66 -8.02 -10.40 -8.73
CA THR A 66 -8.41 -10.04 -10.10
C THR A 66 -7.93 -8.64 -10.52
N GLU A 67 -8.00 -7.63 -9.63
CA GLU A 67 -7.48 -6.27 -9.92
C GLU A 67 -5.94 -6.21 -9.95
N VAL A 68 -5.27 -7.04 -9.15
CA VAL A 68 -3.80 -7.16 -9.16
C VAL A 68 -3.32 -7.74 -10.49
N ASP A 69 -3.99 -8.78 -10.99
CA ASP A 69 -3.66 -9.39 -12.28
C ASP A 69 -4.01 -8.45 -13.44
N ARG A 70 -5.15 -7.74 -13.39
CA ARG A 70 -5.47 -6.69 -14.36
C ARG A 70 -4.39 -5.62 -14.45
N ARG A 71 -3.82 -5.17 -13.32
CA ARG A 71 -2.74 -4.16 -13.29
C ARG A 71 -1.39 -4.71 -13.76
N ARG A 72 -1.10 -5.98 -13.51
CA ARG A 72 0.10 -6.66 -14.03
C ARG A 72 0.09 -6.76 -15.54
N ASP A 73 -1.05 -7.14 -16.12
CA ASP A 73 -1.22 -7.23 -17.58
C ASP A 73 -1.11 -5.86 -18.27
N MET A 74 -1.29 -4.76 -17.52
CA MET A 74 -1.11 -3.38 -17.99
C MET A 74 0.30 -2.80 -17.71
N GLU A 75 1.25 -3.61 -17.23
CA GLU A 75 2.60 -3.20 -16.80
C GLU A 75 2.61 -2.02 -15.79
N GLY A 76 1.50 -1.82 -15.06
CA GLY A 76 1.36 -0.70 -14.12
C GLY A 76 1.06 0.68 -14.77
N THR A 77 0.69 0.74 -16.05
CA THR A 77 0.33 2.02 -16.71
C THR A 77 -1.09 2.46 -16.33
N ILE A 78 -1.22 3.59 -15.64
CA ILE A 78 -2.51 4.22 -15.33
C ILE A 78 -2.81 5.28 -16.39
N THR A 79 -3.70 4.99 -17.33
CA THR A 79 -4.21 6.03 -18.25
C THR A 79 -5.12 6.98 -17.46
N VAL A 80 -4.72 8.25 -17.35
CA VAL A 80 -5.57 9.30 -16.78
C VAL A 80 -6.84 9.39 -17.63
N ARG A 81 -8.01 9.33 -17.00
CA ARG A 81 -9.30 9.56 -17.70
C ARG A 81 -9.24 10.93 -18.37
N ALA A 82 -9.33 10.94 -19.70
CA ALA A 82 -9.41 12.15 -20.48
C ALA A 82 -10.79 12.81 -20.26
N ASP A 83 -10.91 13.59 -19.19
CA ASP A 83 -11.97 14.58 -19.03
C ASP A 83 -11.39 15.86 -18.42
N SER A 84 -10.36 16.40 -19.08
CA SER A 84 -10.09 17.84 -19.05
C SER A 84 -10.83 18.48 -20.22
N LYS A 85 -12.11 18.78 -20.05
CA LYS A 85 -12.73 19.84 -20.83
C LYS A 85 -12.24 21.17 -20.25
N ILE A 86 -11.19 21.68 -20.88
CA ILE A 86 -10.75 23.06 -20.76
C ILE A 86 -11.60 23.86 -21.75
N ASN A 87 -12.26 24.90 -21.24
CA ASN A 87 -13.13 25.90 -21.89
C ASN A 87 -14.53 25.45 -22.33
#